data_AF-A0A2V9W5Y4-F1
#
_entry.id   AF-A0A2V9W5Y4-F1
#
_cell.length_a   1.000
_cell.length_b   1.000
_cell.length_c   1.000
_cell.angle_alpha   90.00
_cell.angle_beta   90.00
_cell.angle_gamma   90.00
#
_symmetry.space_group_name_H-M   'P 1'
#
loop_
_entity.id
_entity.type
_entity.pdbx_description
1 polymer ?
#
loop_
_entity_poly.entity_id
_entity_poly.type
_entity_poly.pdbx_seq_one_letter_code
_entity_poly.pdbx_strand_id
1 'polypeptide(L)'
;MVRELLDRETESAKKGRSSQISRTNYDFVFLRRENFGNVPEYVLGTLPKRKDKNLLRGQIWVDASTFRVRRIEGVPVKSPSFWLKNIHITLQF
;
A
#
# COMPACT_ATOMS: atom_id res chain seq x y z
N MET A 1 -5.69 21.62 -13.54
CA MET A 1 -4.73 20.90 -12.68
C MET A 1 -5.37 20.10 -11.56
N VAL A 2 -6.54 20.44 -11.01
CA VAL A 2 -7.24 19.59 -10.02
C VAL A 2 -8.03 18.44 -10.69
N ARG A 3 -8.60 18.68 -11.88
CA ARG A 3 -9.34 17.66 -12.65
C ARG A 3 -8.50 16.44 -13.01
N GLU A 4 -7.23 16.62 -13.36
CA GLU A 4 -6.35 15.53 -13.79
C GLU A 4 -5.91 14.60 -12.64
N LEU A 5 -6.04 15.06 -11.39
CA LEU A 5 -5.84 14.25 -10.19
C LEU A 5 -7.11 13.43 -9.88
N LEU A 6 -8.29 14.04 -10.00
CA LEU A 6 -9.59 13.37 -9.88
C LEU A 6 -9.80 12.29 -10.97
N ASP A 7 -9.36 12.56 -12.20
CA ASP A 7 -9.44 11.58 -13.28
C ASP A 7 -8.51 10.38 -13.02
N ARG A 8 -7.38 10.58 -12.33
CA ARG A 8 -6.46 9.50 -11.89
C ARG A 8 -7.01 8.68 -10.71
N GLU A 9 -7.74 9.31 -9.79
CA GLU A 9 -8.51 8.59 -8.76
C GLU A 9 -9.59 7.71 -9.40
N THR A 10 -10.26 8.23 -10.44
CA THR A 10 -11.34 7.54 -11.15
C THR A 10 -10.83 6.36 -12.01
N GLU A 11 -9.66 6.47 -12.65
CA GLU A 11 -9.06 5.38 -13.42
C GLU A 11 -8.38 4.31 -12.55
N SER A 12 -7.95 4.66 -11.34
CA SER A 12 -7.44 3.68 -10.35
C SER A 12 -8.57 2.78 -9.82
N ALA A 13 -9.78 3.33 -9.69
CA ALA A 13 -10.97 2.56 -9.29
C ALA A 13 -11.38 1.51 -10.34
N LYS A 14 -11.22 1.79 -11.66
CA LYS A 14 -11.54 0.83 -12.73
C LYS A 14 -10.57 -0.36 -12.83
N LYS A 15 -9.39 -0.30 -12.19
CA LYS A 15 -8.35 -1.34 -12.22
C LYS A 15 -8.25 -2.16 -10.93
N GLY A 16 -9.32 -2.16 -10.13
CA GLY A 16 -9.37 -2.59 -8.73
C GLY A 16 -8.76 -3.96 -8.35
N ARG A 17 -8.61 -4.91 -9.28
CA ARG A 17 -7.95 -6.20 -9.01
C ARG A 17 -6.42 -6.16 -9.13
N SER A 18 -5.90 -5.29 -10.02
CA SER A 18 -4.47 -5.24 -10.35
C SER A 18 -3.63 -4.43 -9.34
N SER A 19 -4.24 -3.46 -8.66
CA SER A 19 -3.62 -2.64 -7.62
C SER A 19 -3.97 -3.11 -6.20
N GLN A 20 -4.81 -4.12 -6.06
CA GLN A 20 -5.27 -4.61 -4.77
C GLN A 20 -4.11 -5.17 -3.95
N ILE A 21 -4.04 -4.82 -2.65
CA ILE A 21 -3.15 -5.47 -1.69
C ILE A 21 -3.70 -6.88 -1.42
N SER A 22 -3.20 -7.86 -2.16
CA SER A 22 -3.62 -9.25 -2.09
C SER A 22 -2.44 -10.20 -2.32
N ARG A 23 -2.55 -11.46 -1.87
CA ARG A 23 -1.50 -12.48 -2.07
C ARG A 23 -1.23 -12.81 -3.55
N THR A 24 -2.18 -12.48 -4.42
CA THR A 24 -2.01 -12.60 -5.88
C THR A 24 -1.03 -11.56 -6.42
N ASN A 25 -1.03 -10.35 -5.86
CA ASN A 25 -0.17 -9.25 -6.33
C ASN A 25 1.11 -9.09 -5.48
N TYR A 26 1.10 -9.62 -4.25
CA TYR A 26 2.14 -9.41 -3.25
C TYR A 26 2.57 -10.70 -2.55
N ASP A 27 3.86 -10.80 -2.28
CA ASP A 27 4.35 -11.59 -1.15
C ASP A 27 4.41 -10.70 0.09
N PHE A 28 4.12 -11.32 1.24
CA PHE A 28 4.14 -10.65 2.52
C PHE A 28 5.19 -11.30 3.39
N VAL A 29 6.02 -10.46 4.02
CA VAL A 29 7.04 -10.92 4.96
C VAL A 29 6.72 -10.35 6.32
N PHE A 30 6.64 -11.20 7.34
CA PHE A 30 6.52 -10.73 8.71
C PHE A 30 7.80 -10.01 9.11
N LEU A 31 7.67 -8.75 9.53
CA LEU A 31 8.82 -7.94 9.95
C LEU A 31 8.94 -7.90 11.46
N ARG A 32 7.84 -7.53 12.14
CA ARG A 32 7.81 -7.36 13.59
C ARG A 32 6.38 -7.32 14.12
N ARG A 33 6.27 -7.46 15.44
CA ARG A 33 5.08 -7.09 16.20
C ARG A 33 5.34 -5.74 16.87
N GLU A 34 4.41 -4.81 16.73
CA GLU A 34 4.41 -3.52 17.43
C GLU A 34 3.34 -3.53 18.52
N ASN A 35 3.73 -3.12 19.73
CA ASN A 35 2.84 -3.05 20.89
C ASN A 35 2.72 -1.61 21.43
N PHE A 36 3.06 -0.61 20.60
CA PHE A 36 3.10 0.80 21.02
C PHE A 36 1.70 1.46 21.09
N GLY A 37 0.66 0.78 20.59
CA GLY A 37 -0.73 1.25 20.61
C GLY A 37 -1.63 0.46 21.58
N ASN A 38 -2.92 0.79 21.59
CA ASN A 38 -3.92 0.12 22.42
C ASN A 38 -4.12 -1.37 22.07
N VAL A 39 -3.79 -1.76 20.84
CA VAL A 39 -3.91 -3.13 20.37
C VAL A 39 -2.56 -3.54 19.77
N PRO A 40 -2.07 -4.77 20.04
CA PRO A 40 -0.90 -5.29 19.36
C PRO A 40 -1.13 -5.39 17.84
N GLU A 41 -0.14 -4.96 17.07
CA GLU A 41 -0.18 -4.95 15.60
C GLU A 41 0.96 -5.78 15.01
N TYR A 42 0.70 -6.50 13.94
CA TYR A 42 1.70 -7.15 13.11
C TYR A 42 2.07 -6.25 11.94
N VAL A 43 3.36 -6.01 11.78
CA VAL A 43 3.90 -5.26 10.65
C VAL A 43 4.40 -6.23 9.60
N LEU A 44 3.80 -6.17 8.41
CA LEU A 44 4.16 -7.00 7.27
C LEU A 44 4.77 -6.14 6.17
N GLY A 45 5.92 -6.54 5.64
CA GLY A 45 6.49 -5.97 4.43
C GLY A 45 5.72 -6.45 3.20
N THR A 46 5.43 -5.53 2.27
CA THR A 46 4.76 -5.81 1.01
C THR A 46 5.78 -5.86 -0.13
N LEU A 47 5.93 -7.05 -0.72
CA LEU A 47 6.82 -7.31 -1.84
C LEU A 47 5.99 -7.54 -3.11
N PRO A 48 5.88 -6.54 -4.00
CA PRO A 48 5.09 -6.69 -5.21
C PRO A 48 5.74 -7.73 -6.14
N LYS A 49 4.94 -8.71 -6.58
CA LYS A 49 5.38 -9.80 -7.46
C LYS A 49 5.72 -9.34 -8.88
N ARG A 50 5.18 -8.18 -9.29
CA ARG A 50 5.41 -7.57 -10.60
C ARG A 50 5.87 -6.11 -10.46
N LYS A 51 6.69 -5.66 -11.40
CA LYS A 51 7.12 -4.26 -11.50
C LYS A 51 6.08 -3.42 -12.26
N ASP A 52 4.89 -3.30 -11.69
CA ASP A 52 3.79 -2.48 -12.24
C ASP A 52 3.73 -1.11 -11.56
N LYS A 53 3.36 -0.08 -12.32
CA LYS A 53 3.20 1.32 -11.88
C LYS A 53 2.08 1.51 -10.87
N ASN A 54 1.16 0.56 -10.79
CA ASN A 54 0.01 0.62 -9.89
C ASN A 54 0.24 -0.11 -8.56
N LEU A 55 1.46 -0.61 -8.29
CA LEU A 55 1.80 -1.31 -7.06
C LEU A 55 2.65 -0.44 -6.13
N LEU A 56 2.37 -0.55 -4.84
CA LEU A 56 3.13 0.05 -3.76
C LEU A 56 4.14 -0.96 -3.21
N ARG A 57 5.31 -0.50 -2.79
CA ARG A 57 6.24 -1.25 -1.93
C ARG A 57 6.31 -0.54 -0.59
N GLY A 58 6.14 -1.28 0.50
CA GLY A 58 6.19 -0.70 1.82
C GLY A 58 5.77 -1.67 2.91
N GLN A 59 5.08 -1.19 3.93
CA GLN A 59 4.67 -1.95 5.11
C GLN A 59 3.15 -1.81 5.33
N ILE A 60 2.55 -2.84 5.90
CA ILE A 60 1.16 -2.82 6.36
C ILE A 60 1.12 -3.20 7.84
N TRP A 61 0.23 -2.55 8.57
CA TRP A 61 -0.06 -2.84 9.96
C TRP A 61 -1.39 -3.56 10.02
N VAL A 62 -1.39 -4.68 10.71
CA VAL A 62 -2.53 -5.57 10.85
C VAL A 62 -2.80 -5.76 12.32
N ASP A 63 -4.04 -5.55 12.74
CA ASP A 63 -4.47 -5.83 14.11
C ASP A 63 -4.23 -7.31 14.46
N ALA A 64 -3.51 -7.60 15.54
CA ALA A 64 -3.13 -8.96 15.88
C ALA A 64 -4.30 -9.82 16.41
N SER A 65 -5.43 -9.19 16.77
CA SER A 65 -6.62 -9.88 17.27
C SER A 65 -7.65 -10.14 16.17
N THR A 66 -7.86 -9.16 15.27
CA THR A 66 -8.90 -9.23 14.22
C THR A 66 -8.36 -9.48 12.82
N PHE A 67 -7.03 -9.42 12.64
CA PHE A 67 -6.35 -9.53 11.34
C PHE A 67 -6.82 -8.50 10.30
N ARG A 68 -7.42 -7.39 10.75
CA ARG A 68 -7.82 -6.28 9.88
C ARG A 68 -6.64 -5.35 9.62
N VAL A 69 -6.55 -4.86 8.38
CA VAL A 69 -5.54 -3.84 8.01
C VAL A 69 -5.92 -2.52 8.67
N ARG A 70 -4.98 -1.95 9.44
CA ARG A 70 -5.13 -0.68 10.16
C ARG A 70 -4.40 0.46 9.46
N ARG A 71 -3.25 0.14 8.86
CA ARG A 71 -2.42 1.11 8.15
C ARG A 71 -1.68 0.47 6.99
N ILE A 72 -1.45 1.25 5.95
CA ILE A 72 -0.57 0.94 4.83
C ILE A 72 0.36 2.13 4.63
N GLU A 73 1.66 1.90 4.61
CA GLU A 73 2.67 2.90 4.27
C GLU A 73 3.55 2.38 3.14
N GLY A 74 3.92 3.22 2.18
CA GLY A 74 4.82 2.79 1.13
C GLY A 74 5.06 3.81 0.03
N VAL A 75 5.84 3.38 -0.96
CA VAL A 75 6.19 4.16 -2.14
C VAL A 75 5.75 3.41 -3.40
N PRO A 76 5.32 4.10 -4.47
CA PRO A 76 5.07 3.47 -5.76
C PRO A 76 6.31 2.74 -6.30
N VAL A 77 6.14 1.54 -6.87
CA VAL A 77 7.24 0.74 -7.45
C VAL A 77 7.83 1.38 -8.70
N LYS A 78 7.01 2.12 -9.45
CA LYS A 78 7.46 3.00 -10.53
C LYS A 78 6.96 4.40 -10.25
N SER A 79 7.81 5.39 -10.48
CA SER A 79 7.41 6.78 -10.40
C SER A 79 6.29 7.05 -11.43
N PRO A 80 5.18 7.69 -11.03
CA PRO A 80 4.07 7.96 -11.95
C PRO A 80 4.38 9.05 -12.99
N SER A 81 5.43 9.87 -12.81
CA SER A 81 5.84 10.95 -13.73
C SER A 81 7.27 11.48 -13.45
N PHE A 82 7.91 12.10 -14.45
CA PHE A 82 9.28 12.69 -14.43
C PHE A 82 9.58 13.67 -13.28
N TRP A 83 8.57 14.18 -12.57
CA TRP A 83 8.71 15.22 -11.54
C TRP A 83 8.54 14.76 -10.08
N LEU A 84 7.95 13.60 -9.83
CA LEU A 84 7.68 13.13 -8.45
C LEU A 84 8.53 11.90 -8.16
N LYS A 85 9.78 12.15 -7.74
CA LYS A 85 10.76 11.09 -7.47
C LYS A 85 10.50 10.36 -6.14
N ASN A 86 9.83 10.97 -5.16
CA ASN A 86 9.72 10.46 -3.79
C ASN A 86 8.32 10.65 -3.18
N ILE A 87 7.30 9.97 -3.71
CA ILE A 87 5.96 9.98 -3.08
C ILE A 87 5.93 8.91 -1.99
N HIS A 88 5.73 9.33 -0.74
CA HIS A 88 5.38 8.45 0.36
C HIS A 88 3.87 8.50 0.57
N ILE A 89 3.22 7.34 0.60
CA ILE A 89 1.77 7.19 0.76
C ILE A 89 1.53 6.54 2.12
N THR A 90 0.65 7.15 2.90
CA THR A 90 0.14 6.61 4.17
C THR A 90 -1.37 6.57 4.10
N LEU A 91 -1.96 5.39 4.27
CA LEU A 91 -3.40 5.17 4.37
C LEU A 91 -3.71 4.55 5.74
N GLN A 92 -4.72 5.08 6.43
CA GLN A 92 -5.14 4.62 7.75
C GLN A 92 -6.65 4.34 7.77
N PHE A 93 -7.05 3.25 8.43
CA PHE A 93 -8.41 2.71 8.46
C PHE A 93 -8.95 2.56 9.89
#